data_AF-A0A5S3WEK0-F1
#
_entry.id   AF-A0A5S3WEK0-F1
#
_cell.length_a   1.000
_cell.length_b   1.000
_cell.length_c   1.000
_cell.angle_alpha   90.00
_cell.angle_beta   90.00
_cell.angle_gamma   90.00
#
_symmetry.space_group_name_H-M   'P 1'
#
loop_
_entity.id
_entity.type
_entity.pdbx_description
1 polymer ?
#
loop_
_entity_poly.entity_id
_entity_poly.type
_entity_poly.pdbx_seq_one_letter_code
_entity_poly.pdbx_strand_id
1 'polypeptide(L)'
;PDMYAEDFSAAVDYLGSNEHVDAKRIGVLGICGSGGFAISAAKIDPRMKAIATVSMYNMGAFTRNLYNQSQTLAQRKQVIAQAAAQRDVEFAGGETQYTGGTPHEINDDSHPIAKEFYDFYRTSRGQY
;
A
#
# COMPACT_ATOMS: atom_id res chain seq x y z
N PRO A 1 2.02 -6.23 -4.55
CA PRO A 1 0.82 -6.52 -3.73
C PRO A 1 0.98 -7.78 -2.90
N ASP A 2 1.48 -8.85 -3.53
CA ASP A 2 1.61 -10.16 -2.89
C ASP A 2 2.57 -10.13 -1.70
N MET A 3 3.71 -9.44 -1.82
CA MET A 3 4.60 -9.19 -0.67
C MET A 3 3.87 -8.53 0.51
N TYR A 4 3.13 -7.44 0.28
CA TYR A 4 2.39 -6.77 1.35
C TYR A 4 1.27 -7.62 1.97
N ALA A 5 0.70 -8.56 1.23
CA ALA A 5 -0.27 -9.50 1.78
C ALA A 5 0.45 -10.59 2.59
N GLU A 6 1.56 -11.11 2.08
CA GLU A 6 2.37 -12.14 2.75
C GLU A 6 2.96 -11.65 4.08
N ASP A 7 3.31 -10.37 4.18
CA ASP A 7 3.79 -9.78 5.43
C ASP A 7 2.80 -9.97 6.60
N PHE A 8 1.48 -10.05 6.34
CA PHE A 8 0.50 -10.38 7.38
C PHE A 8 0.59 -11.84 7.81
N SER A 9 0.77 -12.78 6.87
CA SER A 9 0.97 -14.20 7.18
C SER A 9 2.26 -14.40 7.97
N ALA A 10 3.34 -13.71 7.59
CA ALA A 10 4.62 -13.72 8.31
C ALA A 10 4.49 -13.12 9.72
N ALA A 11 3.72 -12.05 9.89
CA ALA A 11 3.43 -11.49 11.21
C ALA A 11 2.63 -12.48 12.08
N VAL A 12 1.70 -13.24 11.49
CA VAL A 12 0.98 -14.32 12.18
C VAL A 12 1.93 -15.46 12.57
N ASP A 13 2.89 -15.83 11.72
CA ASP A 13 3.93 -16.83 12.07
C ASP A 13 4.71 -16.38 13.30
N TYR A 14 5.21 -15.14 13.27
CA TYR A 14 5.98 -14.55 14.36
C TYR A 14 5.16 -14.51 15.66
N LEU A 15 3.95 -13.95 15.62
CA LEU A 15 3.07 -13.87 16.78
C LEU A 15 2.70 -15.26 17.31
N GLY A 16 2.40 -16.21 16.44
CA GLY A 16 2.04 -17.57 16.81
C GLY A 16 3.20 -18.37 17.44
N SER A 17 4.45 -17.97 17.20
CA SER A 17 5.63 -18.57 17.82
C SER A 17 5.95 -18.03 19.22
N ASN A 18 5.31 -16.94 19.63
CA ASN A 18 5.56 -16.30 20.92
C ASN A 18 4.72 -16.95 22.03
N GLU A 19 5.36 -17.39 23.10
CA GLU A 19 4.70 -18.06 24.24
C GLU A 19 3.66 -17.18 24.98
N HIS A 20 3.75 -15.86 24.83
CA HIS A 20 2.83 -14.90 25.44
C HIS A 20 1.58 -14.62 24.57
N VAL A 21 1.48 -15.22 23.38
CA VAL A 21 0.38 -15.01 22.45
C VAL A 21 -0.40 -16.31 22.27
N ASP A 22 -1.73 -16.23 22.39
CA ASP A 22 -2.59 -17.34 21.98
C ASP A 22 -2.71 -17.35 20.45
N ALA A 23 -1.98 -18.27 19.80
CA ALA A 23 -1.98 -18.45 18.35
C ALA A 23 -3.38 -18.73 17.76
N LYS A 24 -4.36 -19.17 18.57
CA LYS A 24 -5.75 -19.37 18.15
C LYS A 24 -6.60 -18.11 18.23
N ARG A 25 -6.04 -16.95 18.64
CA ARG A 25 -6.77 -15.69 18.88
C ARG A 25 -6.12 -14.46 18.25
N ILE A 26 -5.39 -14.62 17.15
CA ILE A 26 -4.76 -13.50 16.44
C ILE A 26 -5.79 -12.79 15.55
N GLY A 27 -5.90 -11.47 15.68
CA GLY A 27 -6.70 -10.60 14.81
C GLY A 27 -5.83 -9.59 14.08
N VAL A 28 -6.35 -9.03 12.97
CA VAL A 28 -5.64 -8.08 12.11
C VAL A 28 -6.45 -6.79 11.98
N LEU A 29 -5.78 -5.65 12.15
CA LEU A 29 -6.30 -4.32 11.86
C LEU A 29 -5.54 -3.72 10.67
N GLY A 30 -6.25 -3.43 9.58
CA GLY A 30 -5.67 -2.75 8.43
C GLY A 30 -6.16 -1.31 8.31
N ILE A 31 -5.26 -0.37 8.04
CA ILE A 31 -5.53 1.07 7.98
C ILE A 31 -5.15 1.59 6.60
N CYS A 32 -6.01 2.38 5.97
CA CYS A 32 -5.75 2.92 4.63
C CYS A 32 -5.47 1.76 3.63
N GLY A 33 -4.37 1.85 2.87
CA GLY A 33 -4.00 0.82 1.90
C GLY A 33 -3.78 -0.57 2.51
N SER A 34 -3.32 -0.65 3.77
CA SER A 34 -3.07 -1.94 4.41
C SER A 34 -4.35 -2.72 4.73
N GLY A 35 -5.51 -2.06 4.79
CA GLY A 35 -6.81 -2.75 4.87
C GLY A 35 -7.06 -3.67 3.68
N GLY A 36 -6.72 -3.22 2.47
CA GLY A 36 -6.87 -4.05 1.27
C GLY A 36 -5.90 -5.24 1.27
N PHE A 37 -4.67 -5.04 1.75
CA PHE A 37 -3.67 -6.11 1.85
C PHE A 37 -4.04 -7.14 2.94
N ALA A 38 -4.50 -6.68 4.10
CA ALA A 38 -4.99 -7.54 5.19
C ALA A 38 -6.13 -8.45 4.74
N ILE A 39 -7.13 -7.91 4.02
CA ILE A 39 -8.22 -8.71 3.45
C ILE A 39 -7.69 -9.71 2.41
N SER A 40 -6.72 -9.31 1.59
CA SER A 40 -6.11 -10.20 0.61
C SER A 40 -5.44 -11.41 1.26
N ALA A 41 -4.73 -11.21 2.37
CA ALA A 41 -4.07 -12.26 3.14
C ALA A 41 -5.07 -13.17 3.85
N ALA A 42 -6.03 -12.56 4.57
CA ALA A 42 -7.04 -13.27 5.35
C ALA A 42 -7.93 -14.21 4.51
N LYS A 43 -8.04 -13.97 3.20
CA LYS A 43 -8.74 -14.84 2.26
C LYS A 43 -8.17 -16.26 2.22
N ILE A 44 -6.86 -16.42 2.45
CA ILE A 44 -6.16 -17.71 2.33
C ILE A 44 -5.46 -18.16 3.61
N ASP A 45 -5.26 -17.28 4.59
CA ASP A 45 -4.70 -17.64 5.90
C ASP A 45 -5.81 -17.72 6.98
N PRO A 46 -6.28 -18.93 7.33
CA PRO A 46 -7.36 -19.12 8.32
C PRO A 46 -6.91 -18.88 9.76
N ARG A 47 -5.64 -18.60 10.02
CA ARG A 47 -5.12 -18.32 11.36
C ARG A 47 -5.51 -16.93 11.84
N MET A 48 -5.79 -16.00 10.92
CA MET A 48 -6.33 -14.68 11.24
C MET A 48 -7.83 -14.79 11.60
N LYS A 49 -8.18 -14.61 12.87
CA LYS A 49 -9.52 -14.91 13.41
C LYS A 49 -10.52 -13.77 13.32
N ALA A 50 -10.03 -12.55 13.28
CA ALA A 50 -10.85 -11.36 13.14
C ALA A 50 -10.10 -10.33 12.30
N ILE A 51 -10.80 -9.72 11.35
CA ILE A 51 -10.24 -8.67 10.49
C ILE A 51 -11.08 -7.41 10.68
N ALA A 52 -10.42 -6.30 10.97
CA ALA A 52 -11.01 -4.97 11.00
C ALA A 52 -10.26 -4.06 10.03
N THR A 53 -10.98 -3.09 9.46
CA THR A 53 -10.34 -2.06 8.63
C THR A 53 -10.82 -0.66 8.99
N VAL A 54 -9.94 0.32 8.87
CA VAL A 54 -10.23 1.74 9.08
C VAL A 54 -9.82 2.52 7.85
N SER A 55 -10.77 3.24 7.25
CA SER A 55 -10.56 4.07 6.06
C SER A 55 -9.84 3.33 4.92
N MET A 56 -10.22 2.07 4.71
CA MET A 56 -9.55 1.15 3.80
C MET A 56 -9.49 1.67 2.35
N TYR A 57 -8.35 1.46 1.69
CA TYR A 57 -8.21 1.53 0.24
C TYR A 57 -7.92 0.16 -0.37
N ASN A 58 -8.63 -0.17 -1.45
CA ASN A 58 -8.17 -1.21 -2.36
C ASN A 58 -7.09 -0.61 -3.28
N MET A 59 -5.82 -0.77 -2.88
CA MET A 59 -4.69 -0.20 -3.62
C MET A 59 -4.60 -0.68 -5.06
N GLY A 60 -4.95 -1.93 -5.36
CA GLY A 60 -4.96 -2.44 -6.73
C GLY A 60 -6.01 -1.75 -7.61
N ALA A 61 -7.20 -1.49 -7.07
CA ALA A 61 -8.23 -0.72 -7.77
C ALA A 61 -7.83 0.76 -7.92
N PHE A 62 -7.27 1.35 -6.86
CA PHE A 62 -6.78 2.72 -6.87
C PHE A 62 -5.69 2.94 -7.92
N THR A 63 -4.67 2.09 -8.00
CA THR A 63 -3.59 2.21 -9.00
C THR A 63 -4.10 2.08 -10.44
N ARG A 64 -5.19 1.35 -10.68
CA ARG A 64 -5.77 1.22 -12.02
C ARG A 64 -6.65 2.41 -12.38
N ASN A 65 -7.44 2.90 -11.45
CA ASN A 65 -8.57 3.77 -11.74
C ASN A 65 -8.39 5.20 -11.22
N LEU A 66 -7.46 5.45 -10.29
CA LEU A 66 -7.38 6.66 -9.46
C LEU A 66 -8.72 6.98 -8.76
N TYR A 67 -8.78 8.14 -8.09
CA TYR A 67 -9.98 8.66 -7.45
C TYR A 67 -11.12 8.81 -8.47
N ASN A 68 -12.33 8.39 -8.10
CA ASN A 68 -13.53 8.50 -8.95
C ASN A 68 -13.37 7.92 -10.35
N GLN A 69 -12.50 6.92 -10.54
CA GLN A 69 -12.22 6.32 -11.84
C GLN A 69 -11.72 7.32 -12.90
N SER A 70 -11.03 8.37 -12.48
CA SER A 70 -10.56 9.44 -13.35
C SER A 70 -9.43 9.04 -14.31
N GLN A 71 -8.78 7.90 -14.09
CA GLN A 71 -7.69 7.45 -14.94
C GLN A 71 -8.20 6.80 -16.23
N THR A 72 -7.82 7.38 -17.37
CA THR A 72 -8.12 6.82 -18.70
C THR A 72 -7.30 5.55 -18.98
N LEU A 73 -7.79 4.73 -19.91
CA LEU A 73 -7.04 3.55 -20.37
C LEU A 73 -5.67 3.91 -20.97
N ALA A 74 -5.59 5.02 -21.71
CA ALA A 74 -4.34 5.48 -22.32
C ALA A 74 -3.29 5.84 -21.24
N GLN A 75 -3.69 6.61 -20.23
CA GLN A 75 -2.83 6.94 -19.09
C GLN A 75 -2.40 5.68 -18.32
N ARG A 76 -3.31 4.73 -18.10
CA ARG A 76 -2.97 3.44 -17.46
C ARG A 76 -1.91 2.66 -18.26
N LYS A 77 -2.08 2.56 -19.58
CA LYS A 77 -1.10 1.89 -20.45
C LYS A 77 0.25 2.59 -20.41
N GLN A 78 0.27 3.92 -20.37
CA GLN A 78 1.51 4.69 -20.25
C GLN A 78 2.24 4.40 -18.95
N VAL A 79 1.55 4.39 -17.80
CA VAL A 79 2.15 4.05 -16.50
C VAL A 79 2.73 2.64 -16.51
N ILE A 80 2.02 1.66 -17.09
CA ILE A 80 2.52 0.27 -17.21
C ILE A 80 3.78 0.22 -18.09
N ALA A 81 3.78 0.92 -19.23
CA ALA A 81 4.94 0.96 -20.12
C ALA A 81 6.16 1.61 -19.45
N GLN A 82 5.95 2.70 -18.70
CA GLN A 82 7.01 3.34 -17.90
C GLN A 82 7.58 2.38 -16.85
N ALA A 83 6.71 1.72 -16.08
CA ALA A 83 7.14 0.74 -15.08
C ALA A 83 7.89 -0.45 -15.70
N ALA A 84 7.47 -0.92 -16.88
CA ALA A 84 8.17 -1.98 -17.60
C ALA A 84 9.57 -1.54 -18.06
N ALA A 85 9.68 -0.37 -18.68
CA ALA A 85 10.97 0.18 -19.12
C ALA A 85 11.93 0.43 -17.93
N GLN A 86 11.40 0.89 -16.80
CA GLN A 86 12.19 1.14 -15.59
C GLN A 86 12.82 -0.16 -15.04
N ARG A 87 12.19 -1.32 -15.24
CA ARG A 87 12.80 -2.61 -14.86
C ARG A 87 14.07 -2.91 -15.63
N ASP A 88 14.13 -2.53 -16.91
CA ASP A 88 15.33 -2.74 -17.74
C ASP A 88 16.47 -1.81 -17.28
N VAL A 89 16.14 -0.57 -16.89
CA VAL A 89 17.10 0.38 -16.32
C VAL A 89 17.69 -0.15 -15.02
N GLU A 90 16.83 -0.60 -14.10
CA GLU A 90 17.27 -1.14 -12.80
C GLU A 90 18.09 -2.43 -12.97
N PHE A 91 17.69 -3.30 -13.90
CA PHE A 91 18.45 -4.51 -14.21
C PHE A 91 19.85 -4.22 -14.76
N ALA A 92 20.01 -3.15 -15.54
CA ALA A 92 21.30 -2.70 -16.05
C ALA A 92 22.18 -1.99 -15.00
N GLY A 93 21.73 -1.91 -13.74
CA GLY A 93 22.45 -1.24 -12.66
C GLY A 93 22.20 0.27 -12.57
N GLY A 94 21.15 0.77 -13.24
CA GLY A 94 20.69 2.15 -13.08
C GLY A 94 20.00 2.40 -11.73
N GLU A 95 19.65 3.66 -11.46
CA GLU A 95 18.99 4.04 -10.21
C GLU A 95 17.57 3.48 -10.09
N THR A 96 17.24 2.98 -8.89
CA THR A 96 15.88 2.58 -8.53
C THR A 96 14.98 3.79 -8.42
N GLN A 97 13.83 3.73 -9.10
CA GLN A 97 12.81 4.77 -8.96
C GLN A 97 11.69 4.31 -8.04
N TYR A 98 11.55 5.01 -6.91
CA TYR A 98 10.41 4.81 -6.03
C TYR A 98 9.22 5.62 -6.54
N THR A 99 8.09 4.93 -6.74
CA THR A 99 6.84 5.56 -7.15
C THR A 99 5.81 5.49 -6.02
N GLY A 100 4.94 6.50 -5.96
CA GLY A 100 3.86 6.56 -4.99
C GLY A 100 4.24 7.18 -3.64
N GLY A 101 3.25 7.28 -2.75
CA GLY A 101 3.36 7.98 -1.48
C GLY A 101 3.01 9.47 -1.59
N THR A 102 3.21 10.18 -0.49
CA THR A 102 2.97 11.62 -0.40
C THR A 102 4.05 12.38 -1.19
N PRO A 103 3.68 13.40 -1.99
CA PRO A 103 4.65 14.27 -2.65
C PRO A 103 5.71 14.81 -1.69
N HIS A 104 6.92 15.03 -2.20
CA HIS A 104 8.01 15.64 -1.42
C HIS A 104 7.98 17.17 -1.44
N GLU A 105 7.25 17.74 -2.41
CA GLU A 105 7.04 19.17 -2.58
C GLU A 105 5.60 19.40 -3.06
N ILE A 106 5.06 20.58 -2.75
CA ILE A 106 3.76 21.04 -3.23
C ILE A 106 3.89 22.46 -3.76
N ASN A 107 3.06 22.80 -4.72
CA ASN A 107 2.93 24.15 -5.29
C ASN A 107 1.44 24.53 -5.44
N ASP A 108 1.18 25.73 -5.95
CA ASP A 108 -0.18 26.25 -6.08
C ASP A 108 -1.06 25.40 -7.01
N ASP A 109 -0.47 24.78 -8.04
CA ASP A 109 -1.16 23.91 -9.00
C ASP A 109 -1.32 22.45 -8.52
N SER A 110 -0.75 22.10 -7.37
CA SER A 110 -0.82 20.73 -6.85
C SER A 110 -2.26 20.34 -6.51
N HIS A 111 -2.62 19.10 -6.83
CA HIS A 111 -3.96 18.57 -6.57
C HIS A 111 -4.33 18.69 -5.07
N PRO A 112 -5.59 19.01 -4.71
CA PRO A 112 -5.98 19.19 -3.30
C PRO A 112 -5.60 18.02 -2.38
N ILE A 113 -5.85 16.78 -2.82
CA ILE A 113 -5.46 15.56 -2.08
C ILE A 113 -3.94 15.47 -1.87
N ALA A 114 -3.13 15.90 -2.84
CA ALA A 114 -1.68 15.93 -2.69
C ALA A 114 -1.25 16.94 -1.61
N LYS A 115 -1.90 18.12 -1.56
CA LYS A 115 -1.68 19.12 -0.51
C LYS A 115 -2.08 18.59 0.87
N GLU A 116 -3.22 17.91 0.99
CA GLU A 116 -3.67 17.29 2.25
C GLU A 116 -2.70 16.21 2.75
N PHE A 117 -2.26 15.32 1.86
CA PHE A 117 -1.28 14.31 2.25
C PHE A 117 0.06 14.95 2.63
N TYR A 118 0.50 15.99 1.92
CA TYR A 118 1.71 16.71 2.27
C TYR A 118 1.61 17.32 3.68
N ASP A 119 0.54 18.05 3.96
CA ASP A 119 0.31 18.68 5.27
C ASP A 119 0.36 17.65 6.42
N PHE A 120 -0.16 16.45 6.20
CA PHE A 120 -0.11 15.41 7.22
C PHE A 120 1.26 14.71 7.33
N TYR A 121 1.80 14.20 6.22
CA TYR A 121 2.96 13.28 6.22
C TYR A 121 4.33 13.96 6.04
N ARG A 122 4.37 15.24 5.66
CA ARG A 122 5.62 16.00 5.43
C ARG A 122 5.83 17.13 6.44
N THR A 123 5.00 17.20 7.48
CA THR A 123 5.15 18.13 8.60
C THR A 123 5.47 17.39 9.88
N SER A 124 5.78 18.15 10.94
CA SER A 124 6.05 17.63 12.28
C SER A 124 4.95 16.73 12.85
N ARG A 125 3.72 16.82 12.33
CA ARG A 125 2.58 16.00 12.75
C ARG A 125 2.72 14.52 12.39
N GLY A 126 3.30 14.19 11.23
CA GLY A 126 3.28 12.83 10.67
C GLY A 126 4.61 12.35 10.08
N GLN A 127 5.72 13.05 10.37
CA GLN A 127 7.06 12.71 9.88
C GLN A 127 7.75 11.54 10.60
N TYR A 128 7.08 10.84 11.53
CA TYR A 128 7.64 9.79 12.37
C TYR A 128 7.13 8.40 12.00
#